data_AF-A0A3C0CWX0-F1
#
_entry.id   AF-A0A3C0CWX0-F1
#
_cell.length_a   1.000
_cell.length_b   1.000
_cell.length_c   1.000
_cell.angle_alpha   90.00
_cell.angle_beta   90.00
_cell.angle_gamma   90.00
#
_symmetry.space_group_name_H-M   'P 1'
#
loop_
_entity.id
_entity.type
_entity.pdbx_description
1 polymer ?
#
loop_
_entity_poly.entity_id
_entity_poly.type
_entity_poly.pdbx_seq_one_letter_code
_entity_poly.pdbx_strand_id
1 'polypeptide(L)'
;KTEPYIYCEYVHGPDSVTFGQGDFAWMTGTAAWMWKVSLEWILGIRPVYNGLLVDPCIPGEWDSFAVTRKFRHSTYHILVENPEHIEKGIKSLFIDGRESAGNLIPALKDGKVHEIRAIMGTVK
;
A
#
# COMPACT_ATOMS: atom_id res chain seq x y z
N LYS A 1 7.45 -18.52 -21.88
CA LYS A 1 8.53 -18.45 -20.85
C LYS A 1 9.05 -17.02 -20.85
N THR A 2 8.95 -16.29 -19.74
CA THR A 2 9.34 -14.86 -19.63
C THR A 2 10.17 -14.66 -18.35
N GLU A 3 10.75 -13.49 -18.17
CA GLU A 3 11.55 -13.13 -17.01
C GLU A 3 10.68 -13.09 -15.73
N PRO A 4 11.07 -13.78 -14.65
CA PRO A 4 10.22 -13.99 -13.46
C PRO A 4 10.15 -12.80 -12.50
N TYR A 5 10.73 -11.65 -12.86
CA TYR A 5 10.87 -10.46 -12.01
C TYR A 5 10.24 -9.20 -12.63
N ILE A 6 9.63 -9.31 -13.80
CA ILE A 6 8.86 -8.25 -14.45
C ILE A 6 7.46 -8.76 -14.82
N TYR A 7 6.58 -7.83 -15.15
CA TYR A 7 5.29 -8.18 -15.73
C TYR A 7 5.42 -8.34 -17.25
N CYS A 8 4.64 -9.28 -17.79
CA CYS A 8 4.33 -9.42 -19.21
C CYS A 8 3.02 -8.70 -19.55
N GLU A 9 2.78 -8.42 -20.82
CA GLU A 9 1.55 -7.79 -21.28
C GLU A 9 0.35 -8.74 -21.09
N TYR A 10 0.52 -10.01 -21.43
CA TYR A 10 -0.47 -11.04 -21.20
C TYR A 10 0.17 -12.41 -20.92
N VAL A 11 -0.64 -13.29 -20.33
CA VAL A 11 -0.37 -14.71 -20.19
C VAL A 11 -1.39 -15.48 -21.01
N HIS A 12 -0.93 -16.46 -21.78
CA HIS A 12 -1.78 -17.32 -22.61
C HIS A 12 -2.87 -17.99 -21.77
N GLY A 13 -4.13 -17.74 -22.13
CA GLY A 13 -5.33 -18.25 -21.46
C GLY A 13 -5.59 -19.75 -21.70
N PRO A 14 -6.61 -20.32 -21.05
CA PRO A 14 -6.83 -21.76 -20.93
C PRO A 14 -7.05 -22.50 -22.26
N ASP A 15 -7.50 -21.80 -23.31
CA ASP A 15 -7.73 -22.40 -24.63
C ASP A 15 -6.47 -22.47 -25.51
N SER A 16 -5.35 -21.91 -25.05
CA SER A 16 -4.09 -21.89 -25.80
C SER A 16 -3.30 -23.20 -25.63
N VAL A 17 -2.70 -23.69 -26.71
CA VAL A 17 -1.74 -24.81 -26.67
C VAL A 17 -0.49 -24.52 -25.82
N THR A 18 -0.22 -23.24 -25.53
CA THR A 18 0.86 -22.77 -24.66
C THR A 18 0.32 -22.08 -23.40
N PHE A 19 -0.79 -22.58 -22.84
CA PHE A 19 -1.38 -22.07 -21.59
C PHE A 19 -0.32 -21.76 -20.51
N GLY A 20 -0.43 -20.57 -19.90
CA GLY A 20 0.48 -20.12 -18.84
C GLY A 20 1.79 -19.47 -19.31
N GLN A 21 2.08 -19.47 -20.62
CA GLN A 21 3.20 -18.69 -21.16
C GLN A 21 2.91 -17.19 -21.07
N GLY A 22 3.85 -16.38 -20.59
CA GLY A 22 3.82 -14.91 -20.77
C GLY A 22 4.58 -14.47 -22.03
N ASP A 23 4.10 -13.40 -22.67
CA ASP A 23 4.72 -12.75 -23.85
C ASP A 23 4.71 -11.21 -23.69
N PHE A 24 5.53 -10.51 -24.50
CA PHE A 24 5.65 -9.04 -24.49
C PHE A 24 5.98 -8.47 -23.09
N ALA A 25 7.10 -8.94 -22.54
CA ALA A 25 7.67 -8.45 -21.29
C ALA A 25 8.12 -6.99 -21.37
N TRP A 26 8.39 -6.41 -20.19
CA TRP A 26 8.95 -5.07 -19.96
C TRP A 26 8.03 -3.89 -20.28
N MET A 27 7.59 -3.76 -21.53
CA MET A 27 6.94 -2.55 -22.04
C MET A 27 5.42 -2.63 -21.91
N THR A 28 4.95 -2.80 -20.68
CA THR A 28 3.51 -2.90 -20.38
C THR A 28 3.10 -1.92 -19.27
N GLY A 29 1.89 -1.38 -19.40
CA GLY A 29 1.24 -0.58 -18.35
C GLY A 29 0.97 -1.36 -17.06
N THR A 30 1.02 -2.70 -17.09
CA THR A 30 0.84 -3.56 -15.91
C THR A 30 1.82 -3.17 -14.80
N ALA A 31 3.06 -2.80 -15.12
CA ALA A 31 4.03 -2.38 -14.10
C ALA A 31 3.57 -1.13 -13.33
N ALA A 32 3.08 -0.11 -14.04
CA ALA A 32 2.59 1.13 -13.43
C ALA A 32 1.32 0.89 -12.59
N TRP A 33 0.38 0.09 -13.10
CA TRP A 33 -0.84 -0.24 -12.39
C TRP A 33 -0.60 -1.10 -11.16
N MET A 34 0.24 -2.13 -11.26
CA MET A 34 0.55 -2.99 -10.12
C MET A 34 1.31 -2.23 -9.04
N TRP A 35 2.23 -1.32 -9.39
CA TRP A 35 2.86 -0.44 -8.41
C TRP A 35 1.81 0.42 -7.68
N LYS A 36 0.91 1.05 -8.45
CA LYS A 36 -0.14 1.91 -7.90
C LYS A 36 -1.10 1.12 -7.01
N VAL A 37 -1.65 0.00 -7.48
CA VAL A 37 -2.60 -0.83 -6.73
C VAL A 37 -1.96 -1.36 -5.45
N SER A 38 -0.77 -1.94 -5.53
CA SER A 38 -0.09 -2.49 -4.36
C SER A 38 0.17 -1.43 -3.29
N LEU A 39 0.70 -0.26 -3.66
CA LEU A 39 1.02 0.79 -2.69
C LEU A 39 -0.21 1.55 -2.19
N GLU A 40 -1.09 1.95 -3.10
CA GLU A 40 -2.19 2.87 -2.80
C GLU A 40 -3.45 2.13 -2.32
N TRP A 41 -3.72 0.91 -2.79
CA TRP A 41 -5.02 0.27 -2.56
C TRP A 41 -4.95 -1.00 -1.72
N ILE A 42 -3.85 -1.77 -1.81
CA ILE A 42 -3.61 -2.92 -0.93
C ILE A 42 -2.97 -2.43 0.38
N LEU A 43 -1.76 -1.86 0.31
CA LEU A 43 -1.10 -1.27 1.48
C LEU A 43 -1.79 0.02 1.95
N GLY A 44 -2.62 0.64 1.10
CA GLY A 44 -3.50 1.73 1.50
C GLY A 44 -2.84 3.09 1.68
N ILE A 45 -1.59 3.30 1.22
CA ILE A 45 -0.82 4.52 1.46
C ILE A 45 -1.00 5.50 0.28
N ARG A 46 -1.99 6.39 0.38
CA ARG A 46 -2.47 7.19 -0.75
C ARG A 46 -2.18 8.68 -0.61
N PRO A 47 -1.44 9.30 -1.55
CA PRO A 47 -1.34 10.75 -1.58
C PRO A 47 -2.69 11.37 -1.95
N VAL A 48 -3.21 12.24 -1.09
CA VAL A 48 -4.41 13.05 -1.35
C VAL A 48 -4.07 14.54 -1.25
N TYR A 49 -5.01 15.43 -1.59
CA TYR A 49 -4.74 16.87 -1.60
C TYR A 49 -4.20 17.39 -0.27
N ASN A 50 -4.78 16.95 0.85
CA ASN A 50 -4.47 17.49 2.19
C ASN A 50 -3.41 16.68 2.96
N GLY A 51 -2.95 15.53 2.44
CA GLY A 51 -2.09 14.65 3.21
C GLY A 51 -1.86 13.29 2.57
N LEU A 52 -1.45 12.34 3.41
CA LEU A 52 -1.24 10.94 3.07
C LEU A 52 -2.28 10.11 3.82
N LEU A 53 -3.24 9.56 3.07
CA LEU A 53 -4.30 8.70 3.60
C LEU A 53 -3.74 7.30 3.88
N VAL A 54 -4.13 6.72 5.02
CA VAL A 54 -3.83 5.34 5.42
C VAL A 54 -5.14 4.56 5.46
N ASP A 55 -5.38 3.72 4.46
CA ASP A 55 -6.60 2.91 4.33
C ASP A 55 -6.26 1.53 3.75
N PRO A 56 -5.54 0.68 4.51
CA PRO A 56 -5.09 -0.63 4.05
C PRO A 56 -6.28 -1.56 3.78
N CYS A 57 -6.15 -2.37 2.74
CA CYS A 57 -7.04 -3.47 2.40
C CYS A 57 -6.17 -4.72 2.17
N ILE A 58 -5.85 -5.42 3.24
CA ILE A 58 -4.86 -6.50 3.28
C ILE A 58 -5.51 -7.84 3.65
N PRO A 59 -4.85 -8.98 3.42
CA PRO A 59 -5.29 -10.25 3.99
C PRO A 59 -5.39 -10.18 5.52
N GLY A 60 -6.47 -10.70 6.10
CA GLY A 60 -6.68 -10.68 7.55
C GLY A 60 -5.61 -11.44 8.34
N GLU A 61 -4.90 -12.38 7.71
CA GLU A 61 -3.81 -13.14 8.32
C GLU A 61 -2.53 -12.32 8.61
N TRP A 62 -2.40 -11.11 8.06
CA TRP A 62 -1.24 -10.26 8.32
C TRP A 62 -1.33 -9.62 9.71
N ASP A 63 -0.31 -9.85 10.55
CA ASP A 63 -0.19 -9.18 11.85
C ASP A 63 0.13 -7.69 11.71
N SER A 64 1.02 -7.35 10.77
CA SER A 64 1.49 -5.99 10.55
C SER A 64 2.28 -5.85 9.24
N PHE A 65 2.51 -4.62 8.80
CA PHE A 65 3.50 -4.29 7.77
C PHE A 65 4.05 -2.88 7.98
N ALA A 66 5.20 -2.58 7.36
CA ALA A 66 5.83 -1.27 7.43
C ALA A 66 6.12 -0.68 6.05
N VAL A 67 5.93 0.64 5.91
CA VAL A 67 6.22 1.41 4.69
C VAL A 67 7.01 2.66 5.03
N THR A 68 8.14 2.87 4.36
CA THR A 68 8.84 4.16 4.36
C THR A 68 8.41 4.96 3.14
N ARG A 69 7.69 6.08 3.35
CA ARG A 69 7.17 6.93 2.26
C ARG A 69 7.74 8.34 2.37
N LYS A 70 8.49 8.77 1.36
CA LYS A 70 8.82 10.20 1.18
C LYS A 70 7.63 10.91 0.55
N PHE A 71 7.09 11.95 1.17
CA PHE A 71 5.94 12.69 0.63
C PHE A 71 6.03 14.17 1.01
N ARG A 72 6.03 15.05 -0.01
CA ARG A 72 6.05 16.51 0.13
C ARG A 72 7.11 17.00 1.14
N HIS A 73 8.38 16.62 0.91
CA HIS A 73 9.56 16.99 1.70
C HIS A 73 9.73 16.34 3.09
N SER A 74 8.76 15.58 3.59
CA SER A 74 8.95 14.78 4.82
C SER A 74 9.04 13.28 4.50
N THR A 75 9.64 12.51 5.41
CA THR A 75 9.69 11.04 5.36
C THR A 75 8.80 10.48 6.46
N TYR A 76 7.94 9.53 6.11
CA TYR A 76 7.04 8.88 7.06
C TYR A 76 7.44 7.41 7.16
N HIS A 77 7.78 6.96 8.36
CA HIS A 77 7.88 5.54 8.71
C HIS A 77 6.52 5.10 9.22
N ILE A 78 5.80 4.32 8.42
CA ILE A 78 4.42 3.94 8.69
C ILE A 78 4.41 2.48 9.10
N LEU A 79 4.08 2.22 10.36
CA LEU A 79 3.77 0.89 10.87
C LEU A 79 2.25 0.72 10.92
N VAL A 80 1.74 -0.29 10.24
CA VAL A 80 0.33 -0.69 10.30
C VAL A 80 0.24 -2.00 11.06
N GLU A 81 -0.58 -2.03 12.12
CA GLU A 81 -0.79 -3.20 12.98
C GLU A 81 -2.24 -3.69 12.83
N ASN A 82 -2.46 -4.99 12.77
CA ASN A 82 -3.78 -5.61 12.59
C ASN A 82 -4.11 -6.62 13.70
N PRO A 83 -4.26 -6.16 14.95
CA PRO A 83 -4.48 -7.05 16.09
C PRO A 83 -5.84 -7.77 16.05
N GLU A 84 -6.81 -7.23 15.30
CA GLU A 84 -8.15 -7.82 15.13
C GLU A 84 -8.23 -8.74 13.90
N HIS A 85 -7.13 -8.92 13.15
CA HIS A 85 -7.07 -9.76 11.93
C HIS A 85 -8.19 -9.46 10.92
N ILE A 86 -8.49 -8.18 10.70
CA ILE A 86 -9.49 -7.74 9.73
C ILE A 86 -8.85 -7.38 8.40
N GLU A 87 -9.65 -7.31 7.34
CA GLU A 87 -9.14 -7.03 6.00
C GLU A 87 -9.07 -5.53 5.69
N LYS A 88 -9.86 -4.69 6.38
CA LYS A 88 -9.93 -3.24 6.13
C LYS A 88 -10.46 -2.45 7.33
N GLY A 89 -9.92 -1.25 7.52
CA GLY A 89 -10.42 -0.25 8.47
C GLY A 89 -9.37 0.18 9.47
N ILE A 90 -9.25 1.49 9.71
CA ILE A 90 -8.35 2.07 10.72
C ILE A 90 -9.18 2.48 11.95
N LYS A 91 -8.78 1.96 13.10
CA LYS A 91 -9.36 2.28 14.40
C LYS A 91 -8.72 3.51 15.03
N SER A 92 -7.39 3.62 14.92
CA SER A 92 -6.63 4.74 15.49
C SER A 92 -5.34 5.01 14.70
N LEU A 93 -4.96 6.27 14.62
CA LEU A 93 -3.74 6.75 13.97
C LEU A 93 -2.92 7.59 14.96
N PHE A 94 -1.62 7.35 15.04
CA PHE A 94 -0.70 8.13 15.85
C PHE A 94 0.39 8.74 14.97
N ILE A 95 0.70 10.01 15.20
CA ILE A 95 1.77 10.77 14.54
C ILE A 95 2.75 11.21 15.63
N ASP A 96 3.98 10.71 15.58
CA ASP A 96 5.02 10.98 16.58
C ASP A 96 4.54 10.71 18.02
N GLY A 97 3.80 9.61 18.18
CA GLY A 97 3.22 9.16 19.46
C GLY A 97 1.95 9.89 19.91
N ARG A 98 1.46 10.88 19.16
CA ARG A 98 0.21 11.61 19.47
C ARG A 98 -0.94 11.09 18.61
N GLU A 99 -2.06 10.80 19.25
CA GLU A 99 -3.26 10.35 18.53
C GLU A 99 -3.79 11.46 17.60
N SER A 100 -4.16 11.05 16.39
CA SER A 100 -4.73 11.90 15.35
C SER A 100 -6.10 11.36 14.96
N ALA A 101 -7.06 12.25 14.78
CA ALA A 101 -8.40 11.87 14.35
C ALA A 101 -8.40 11.32 12.91
N GLY A 102 -9.19 10.27 12.69
CA GLY A 102 -9.34 9.62 11.38
C GLY A 102 -8.09 8.87 10.94
N ASN A 103 -7.85 8.87 9.64
CA ASN A 103 -6.81 8.06 8.99
C ASN A 103 -5.95 8.85 8.00
N LEU A 104 -5.91 10.17 8.14
CA LEU A 104 -5.15 11.08 7.29
C LEU A 104 -3.95 11.63 8.04
N ILE A 105 -2.75 11.40 7.53
CA ILE A 105 -1.54 12.09 7.96
C ILE A 105 -1.50 13.45 7.23
N PRO A 106 -1.53 14.59 7.91
CA PRO A 106 -1.43 15.90 7.26
C PRO A 106 -0.07 16.05 6.55
N ALA A 107 -0.02 16.86 5.50
CA ALA A 107 1.25 17.15 4.83
C ALA A 107 2.14 18.06 5.69
N LEU A 108 3.06 17.48 6.45
CA LEU A 108 3.90 18.19 7.44
C LEU A 108 4.94 19.12 6.80
N LYS A 109 5.57 18.70 5.69
CA LYS A 109 6.46 19.53 4.84
C LYS A 109 7.64 20.19 5.56
N ASP A 110 8.07 19.64 6.68
CA ASP A 110 9.07 20.22 7.58
C ASP A 110 10.48 19.65 7.36
N GLY A 111 10.66 18.75 6.40
CA GLY A 111 11.96 18.13 6.11
C GLY A 111 12.33 16.97 7.02
N LYS A 112 11.47 16.61 7.98
CA LYS A 112 11.80 15.63 9.03
C LYS A 112 11.31 14.23 8.70
N VAL A 113 11.73 13.32 9.57
CA VAL A 113 11.29 11.95 9.64
C VAL A 113 10.22 11.87 10.74
N HIS A 114 9.08 11.25 10.43
CA HIS A 114 7.96 11.08 11.36
C HIS A 114 7.62 9.61 11.52
N GLU A 115 7.32 9.23 12.76
CA GLU A 115 6.88 7.88 13.12
C GLU A 115 5.36 7.84 13.13
N ILE A 116 4.80 7.01 12.26
CA ILE A 116 3.36 6.83 12.11
C ILE A 116 3.01 5.42 12.57
N ARG A 117 2.08 5.32 13.51
CA ARG A 117 1.50 4.04 13.92
C ARG A 117 0.01 4.04 13.62
N ALA A 118 -0.44 3.13 12.77
CA ALA A 118 -1.84 2.95 12.43
C ALA A 118 -2.30 1.58 12.93
N ILE A 119 -3.40 1.54 13.68
CA ILE A 119 -3.96 0.30 14.21
C ILE A 119 -5.26 0.02 13.46
N MET A 120 -5.31 -1.12 12.78
CA MET A 120 -6.52 -1.62 12.14
C MET A 120 -7.50 -2.16 13.18
N GLY A 121 -8.79 -2.04 12.89
CA GLY A 121 -9.85 -2.52 13.77
C GLY A 121 -11.23 -2.01 13.37
N THR A 122 -12.26 -2.58 13.98
CA THR A 122 -13.64 -2.11 13.81
C THR A 122 -13.94 -0.92 14.73
N VAL A 123 -14.52 0.15 14.20
CA VAL A 123 -15.04 1.27 15.00
C VAL A 123 -16.38 0.82 15.57
N LYS A 124 -16.49 0.72 16.89
CA LYS A 124 -17.76 0.44 17.59
C LYS A 124 -18.60 1.70 17.74
#